data_AF-A0A954I1X5-F1
#
_entry.id   AF-A0A954I1X5-F1
#
_cell.length_a   1.000
_cell.length_b   1.000
_cell.length_c   1.000
_cell.angle_alpha   90.00
_cell.angle_beta   90.00
_cell.angle_gamma   90.00
#
_symmetry.space_group_name_H-M   'P 1'
#
loop_
_entity.id
_entity.type
_entity.pdbx_description
1 polymer ?
#
loop_
_entity_poly.entity_id
_entity_poly.type
_entity_poly.pdbx_seq_one_letter_code
_entity_poly.pdbx_strand_id
1 'polypeptide(L)'
;LTVSTDAAGASSPGARALSFLGAGLYEELMFRLALIPFAFYLLRMFLIPRSVSIGLAVVASSLIFAAAHYLDPQSPIGWTAFADAFERVAADPALWYGFSFRLLAGLGFAVLLLLRGFGITVGCHAFYDLVAGVVMQAPHAG
;
A
#
# COMPACT_ATOMS: atom_id res chain seq x y z
N LEU A 1 -35.82 -5.37 30.44
CA LEU A 1 -35.36 -5.95 29.14
C LEU A 1 -33.93 -5.50 28.91
N THR A 2 -33.00 -6.21 29.52
CA THR A 2 -31.56 -6.10 29.27
C THR A 2 -31.28 -6.69 27.90
N VAL A 3 -31.17 -5.84 26.88
CA VAL A 3 -30.54 -6.21 25.61
C VAL A 3 -29.06 -6.41 25.92
N SER A 4 -28.67 -7.68 26.09
CA SER A 4 -27.29 -8.09 26.18
C SER A 4 -26.59 -7.67 24.89
N THR A 5 -25.61 -6.77 25.00
CA THR A 5 -24.74 -6.29 23.93
C THR A 5 -23.65 -7.31 23.55
N ASP A 6 -23.94 -8.60 23.66
CA ASP A 6 -22.97 -9.68 23.48
C ASP A 6 -22.95 -10.16 22.02
N ALA A 7 -22.63 -9.26 21.08
CA ALA A 7 -22.31 -9.63 19.69
C ALA A 7 -21.47 -8.59 18.94
N ALA A 8 -20.83 -7.64 19.63
CA ALA A 8 -19.92 -6.71 18.98
C ALA A 8 -18.49 -7.28 18.96
N GLY A 9 -17.98 -7.61 17.76
CA GLY A 9 -16.61 -7.21 17.44
C GLY A 9 -15.61 -8.19 16.85
N ALA A 10 -15.94 -9.45 16.52
CA ALA A 10 -15.02 -10.32 15.78
C ALA A 10 -15.54 -10.61 14.37
N SER A 11 -14.94 -9.99 13.36
CA SER A 11 -15.22 -10.33 11.96
C SER A 11 -14.84 -11.79 11.68
N SER A 12 -15.73 -12.52 11.00
CA SER A 12 -15.48 -13.93 10.66
C SER A 12 -14.15 -14.05 9.89
N PRO A 13 -13.42 -15.17 10.01
CA PRO A 13 -12.16 -15.36 9.28
C PRO A 13 -12.30 -15.11 7.77
N GLY A 14 -13.45 -15.50 7.20
CA GLY A 14 -13.78 -15.23 5.80
C GLY A 14 -13.96 -13.74 5.47
N ALA A 15 -14.59 -12.96 6.36
CA ALA A 15 -14.72 -11.51 6.17
C ALA A 15 -13.36 -10.79 6.23
N ARG A 16 -12.45 -11.23 7.10
CA ARG A 16 -11.08 -10.69 7.17
C ARG A 16 -10.27 -11.02 5.92
N ALA A 17 -10.34 -12.25 5.44
CA ALA A 17 -9.69 -12.65 4.21
C ALA A 17 -10.18 -11.84 3.00
N LEU A 18 -11.50 -11.59 2.90
CA LEU A 18 -12.07 -10.76 1.85
C LEU A 18 -11.59 -9.29 1.95
N SER A 19 -11.44 -8.77 3.16
CA SER A 19 -10.89 -7.42 3.38
C SER A 19 -9.45 -7.31 2.90
N PHE A 20 -8.58 -8.27 3.22
CA PHE A 20 -7.19 -8.27 2.76
C PHE A 20 -7.09 -8.44 1.23
N LEU A 21 -7.93 -9.31 0.65
CA LEU A 21 -8.01 -9.46 -0.80
C LEU A 21 -8.41 -8.14 -1.48
N GLY A 22 -9.42 -7.47 -0.94
CA GLY A 22 -9.89 -6.17 -1.43
C GLY A 22 -8.83 -5.08 -1.30
N ALA A 23 -8.14 -5.02 -0.16
CA ALA A 23 -7.05 -4.08 0.07
C ALA A 23 -5.91 -4.26 -0.93
N GLY A 24 -5.35 -5.47 -1.04
CA GLY A 24 -4.26 -5.76 -1.98
C GLY A 24 -4.65 -5.50 -3.44
N LEU A 25 -5.89 -5.83 -3.84
CA LEU A 25 -6.39 -5.50 -5.18
C LEU A 25 -6.46 -3.99 -5.42
N TYR A 26 -7.03 -3.24 -4.47
CA TYR A 26 -7.19 -1.80 -4.58
C TYR A 26 -5.83 -1.10 -4.64
N GLU A 27 -4.90 -1.48 -3.77
CA GLU A 27 -3.57 -0.90 -3.70
C GLU A 27 -2.78 -1.15 -4.99
N GLU A 28 -2.75 -2.38 -5.49
CA GLU A 28 -2.05 -2.67 -6.75
C GLU A 28 -2.72 -2.00 -7.96
N LEU A 29 -4.05 -1.88 -7.96
CA LEU A 29 -4.74 -1.15 -9.03
C LEU A 29 -4.34 0.33 -9.03
N MET A 30 -4.40 0.98 -7.87
CA MET A 30 -4.14 2.42 -7.77
C MET A 30 -2.66 2.75 -7.94
N PHE A 31 -1.79 2.15 -7.13
CA PHE A 31 -0.39 2.55 -7.10
C PHE A 31 0.40 1.99 -8.27
N ARG A 32 0.01 0.84 -8.82
CA ARG A 32 0.82 0.13 -9.83
C ARG A 32 0.17 0.25 -11.20
N LEU A 33 -1.02 -0.31 -11.37
CA LEU A 33 -1.66 -0.36 -12.68
C LEU A 33 -2.07 1.03 -13.21
N ALA A 34 -2.47 1.95 -12.33
CA ALA A 34 -2.82 3.32 -12.72
C ALA A 34 -1.64 4.29 -12.64
N LEU A 35 -1.00 4.39 -11.48
CA LEU A 35 -0.01 5.44 -11.22
C LEU A 35 1.32 5.24 -11.98
N ILE A 36 1.80 4.01 -12.21
CA ILE A 36 3.03 3.78 -12.99
C ILE A 36 2.86 4.23 -14.44
N PRO A 37 1.82 3.79 -15.19
CA PRO A 37 1.60 4.29 -16.54
C PRO A 37 1.37 5.79 -16.58
N PHE A 38 0.62 6.35 -15.64
CA PHE A 38 0.41 7.81 -15.54
C PHE A 38 1.74 8.56 -15.41
N ALA A 39 2.56 8.19 -14.42
CA ALA A 39 3.87 8.82 -14.20
C ALA A 39 4.81 8.60 -15.39
N PHE A 40 4.81 7.41 -15.98
CA PHE A 40 5.60 7.10 -17.17
C PHE A 40 5.23 8.02 -18.34
N TYR A 41 3.95 8.12 -18.70
CA TYR A 41 3.52 8.98 -19.81
C TYR A 41 3.76 10.45 -19.51
N LEU A 42 3.54 10.90 -18.27
CA LEU A 42 3.86 12.25 -17.83
C LEU A 42 5.34 12.59 -18.06
N LEU A 43 6.26 11.72 -17.63
CA LEU A 43 7.69 11.88 -17.85
C LEU A 43 8.06 11.86 -19.34
N ARG A 44 7.37 11.04 -20.15
CA ARG A 44 7.57 10.98 -21.59
C ARG A 44 7.12 12.25 -22.31
N MET A 45 6.14 13.00 -21.79
CA MET A 45 5.77 14.32 -22.31
C MET A 45 6.90 15.35 -22.16
N PHE A 46 7.76 15.18 -21.15
CA PHE A 46 8.97 15.98 -20.94
C PHE A 46 10.22 15.41 -21.65
N LEU A 47 10.03 14.52 -22.63
CA LEU A 47 11.08 13.90 -23.43
C LEU A 47 12.12 13.09 -22.63
N ILE A 48 11.84 12.75 -21.36
CA ILE A 48 12.73 11.93 -20.52
C ILE A 48 12.92 10.54 -21.16
N PRO A 49 14.16 10.02 -21.30
CA PRO A 49 14.40 8.72 -21.96
C PRO A 49 13.60 7.58 -21.33
N ARG A 50 13.14 6.63 -22.16
CA ARG A 50 12.22 5.54 -21.74
C ARG A 50 12.70 4.79 -20.50
N SER A 51 13.98 4.42 -20.43
CA SER A 51 14.55 3.69 -19.30
C SER A 51 14.48 4.50 -18.01
N VAL A 52 14.82 5.78 -18.08
CA VAL A 52 14.74 6.72 -16.97
C VAL A 52 13.29 6.93 -16.54
N SER A 53 12.36 7.09 -17.49
CA SER A 53 10.93 7.22 -17.18
C SER A 53 10.36 6.01 -16.44
N ILE A 54 10.76 4.79 -16.82
CA ILE A 54 10.35 3.56 -16.12
C ILE A 54 10.90 3.56 -14.70
N GLY A 55 12.21 3.82 -14.53
CA GLY A 55 12.84 3.86 -13.22
C GLY A 55 12.21 4.89 -12.28
N LEU A 56 12.01 6.12 -12.76
CA LEU A 56 11.39 7.19 -12.00
C LEU A 56 9.92 6.90 -11.68
N ALA A 57 9.14 6.33 -12.61
CA ALA A 57 7.75 5.97 -12.36
C ALA A 57 7.62 4.88 -11.27
N VAL A 58 8.50 3.87 -11.31
CA VAL A 58 8.58 2.81 -10.29
C VAL A 58 8.93 3.39 -8.92
N VAL A 59 9.95 4.25 -8.85
CA VAL A 59 10.36 4.89 -7.59
C VAL A 59 9.27 5.81 -7.06
N ALA A 60 8.69 6.67 -7.89
CA ALA A 60 7.65 7.61 -7.50
C ALA A 60 6.39 6.89 -7.00
N SER A 61 5.92 5.87 -7.71
CA SER A 61 4.80 5.03 -7.29
C SER A 61 5.06 4.38 -5.92
N SER A 62 6.27 3.84 -5.72
CA SER A 62 6.63 3.15 -4.47
C SER A 62 6.76 4.11 -3.29
N LEU A 63 7.27 5.33 -3.52
CA LEU A 63 7.30 6.40 -2.51
C LEU A 63 5.90 6.87 -2.13
N ILE A 64 5.03 7.09 -3.12
CA ILE A 64 3.64 7.51 -2.88
C ILE A 64 2.88 6.42 -2.12
N PHE A 65 3.07 5.14 -2.48
CA PHE A 65 2.51 4.00 -1.75
C PHE A 65 2.96 3.94 -0.29
N ALA A 66 4.27 4.10 -0.05
CA ALA A 66 4.81 4.09 1.30
C ALA A 66 4.26 5.26 2.12
N ALA A 67 4.21 6.47 1.56
CA ALA A 67 3.64 7.65 2.20
C ALA A 67 2.13 7.54 2.46
N ALA A 68 1.37 6.89 1.56
CA ALA A 68 -0.07 6.69 1.70
C ALA A 68 -0.46 5.96 3.00
N HIS A 69 0.44 5.13 3.54
CA HIS A 69 0.24 4.41 4.80
C HIS A 69 0.43 5.26 6.06
N TYR A 70 0.89 6.50 5.91
CA TYR A 70 1.11 7.45 7.00
C TYR A 70 0.15 8.65 6.93
N LEU A 71 -0.80 8.63 5.99
CA LEU A 71 -1.85 9.62 5.89
C LEU A 71 -2.71 9.60 7.15
N ASP A 72 -2.98 10.79 7.68
CA ASP A 72 -3.96 10.95 8.74
C ASP A 72 -5.37 10.88 8.12
N PRO A 73 -6.27 9.99 8.58
CA PRO A 73 -7.66 9.95 8.13
C PRO A 73 -8.42 11.28 8.28
N GLN A 74 -7.95 12.16 9.15
CA GLN A 74 -8.52 13.49 9.40
C GLN A 74 -7.93 14.56 8.48
N SER A 75 -6.85 14.26 7.76
CA SER A 75 -6.22 15.22 6.84
C SER A 75 -7.11 15.52 5.63
N PRO A 76 -7.12 16.78 5.14
CA PRO A 76 -7.82 17.11 3.90
C PRO A 76 -7.26 16.32 2.72
N ILE A 77 -8.14 15.79 1.86
CA ILE A 77 -7.73 15.06 0.65
C ILE A 77 -7.01 16.03 -0.30
N GLY A 78 -5.72 15.80 -0.52
CA GLY A 78 -4.92 16.64 -1.41
C GLY A 78 -3.42 16.38 -1.28
N TRP A 79 -2.63 17.19 -1.99
CA TRP A 79 -1.17 17.07 -1.96
C TRP A 79 -0.58 17.35 -0.56
N THR A 80 -1.25 18.21 0.24
CA THR A 80 -0.82 18.57 1.60
C THR A 80 -0.78 17.36 2.52
N ALA A 81 -1.76 16.44 2.43
CA ALA A 81 -1.77 15.22 3.23
C ALA A 81 -0.53 14.33 2.99
N PHE A 82 -0.06 14.27 1.74
CA PHE A 82 1.17 13.54 1.42
C PHE A 82 2.41 14.26 1.98
N ALA A 83 2.44 15.59 1.95
CA ALA A 83 3.53 16.37 2.54
C ALA A 83 3.62 16.14 4.05
N ASP A 84 2.48 16.19 4.76
CA ASP A 84 2.38 15.92 6.19
C ASP A 84 2.84 14.49 6.53
N ALA A 85 2.48 13.52 5.69
CA ALA A 85 2.92 12.13 5.86
C ALA A 85 4.45 12.00 5.75
N PHE A 86 5.08 12.69 4.77
CA PHE A 86 6.53 12.71 4.66
C PHE A 86 7.20 13.42 5.84
N GLU A 87 6.66 14.55 6.28
CA GLU A 87 7.17 15.28 7.45
C GLU A 87 7.11 14.41 8.71
N ARG A 88 5.99 13.71 8.92
CA ARG A 88 5.81 12.79 10.04
C ARG A 88 6.83 11.65 10.02
N VAL A 89 7.05 11.02 8.87
CA VAL A 89 8.05 9.96 8.73
C VAL A 89 9.47 10.50 8.94
N ALA A 90 9.77 11.71 8.46
CA ALA A 90 11.07 12.33 8.65
C ALA A 90 11.33 12.70 10.11
N ALA A 91 10.30 13.15 10.85
CA ALA A 91 10.40 13.59 12.23
C ALA A 91 10.49 12.44 13.25
N ASP A 92 9.93 11.26 12.95
CA ASP A 92 9.87 10.13 13.86
C ASP A 92 10.65 8.90 13.35
N PRO A 93 11.87 8.65 13.88
CA PRO A 93 12.68 7.48 13.53
C PRO A 93 11.98 6.13 13.77
N ALA A 94 11.00 6.05 14.68
CA ALA A 94 10.26 4.82 14.90
C ALA A 94 9.46 4.38 13.67
N LEU A 95 9.13 5.31 12.77
CA LEU A 95 8.38 5.05 11.55
C LEU A 95 9.25 4.57 10.39
N TRP A 96 10.58 4.75 10.47
CA TRP A 96 11.50 4.49 9.36
C TRP A 96 11.49 3.03 8.93
N TYR A 97 11.47 2.08 9.88
CA TYR A 97 11.38 0.66 9.54
C TYR A 97 10.14 0.34 8.72
N GLY A 98 8.96 0.77 9.18
CA GLY A 98 7.69 0.53 8.49
C GLY A 98 7.64 1.20 7.11
N PHE A 99 8.27 2.37 6.98
CA PHE A 99 8.28 3.14 5.75
C PHE A 99 9.23 2.50 4.73
N SER A 100 10.46 2.18 5.14
CA SER A 100 11.44 1.49 4.31
C SER A 100 10.94 0.12 3.87
N PHE A 101 10.30 -0.64 4.76
CA PHE A 101 9.69 -1.92 4.41
C PHE A 101 8.65 -1.75 3.29
N ARG A 102 7.73 -0.79 3.42
CA ARG A 102 6.69 -0.50 2.41
C ARG A 102 7.27 0.02 1.10
N LEU A 103 8.30 0.86 1.18
CA LEU A 103 9.00 1.36 0.00
C LEU A 103 9.64 0.21 -0.78
N LEU A 104 10.36 -0.68 -0.09
CA LEU A 104 11.00 -1.86 -0.72
C LEU A 104 9.96 -2.86 -1.24
N ALA A 105 8.89 -3.11 -0.49
CA ALA A 105 7.77 -3.93 -0.96
C ALA A 105 7.14 -3.33 -2.22
N GLY A 106 6.94 -2.02 -2.24
CA GLY A 106 6.40 -1.32 -3.40
C GLY A 106 7.29 -1.41 -4.64
N LEU A 107 8.61 -1.29 -4.47
CA LEU A 107 9.58 -1.52 -5.54
C LEU A 107 9.53 -2.97 -6.04
N GLY A 108 9.46 -3.94 -5.12
CA GLY A 108 9.32 -5.35 -5.44
C GLY A 108 8.06 -5.67 -6.25
N PHE A 109 6.91 -5.17 -5.82
CA PHE A 109 5.63 -5.35 -6.52
C PHE A 109 5.59 -4.63 -7.86
N ALA A 110 6.20 -3.44 -7.99
CA ALA A 110 6.34 -2.76 -9.27
C ALA A 110 7.20 -3.58 -10.26
N VAL A 111 8.33 -4.14 -9.80
CA VAL A 111 9.14 -5.05 -10.63
C VAL A 111 8.34 -6.30 -11.00
N LEU A 112 7.60 -6.89 -10.06
CA LEU A 112 6.75 -8.05 -10.30
C LEU A 112 5.65 -7.75 -11.33
N LEU A 113 5.02 -6.57 -11.27
CA LEU A 113 4.05 -6.11 -12.25
C LEU A 113 4.67 -6.05 -13.65
N LEU A 114 5.84 -5.44 -13.77
CA LEU A 114 6.51 -5.25 -15.06
C LEU A 114 6.98 -6.58 -15.68
N LEU A 115 7.33 -7.57 -14.86
CA LEU A 115 7.84 -8.86 -15.33
C LEU A 115 6.78 -9.96 -15.47
N ARG A 116 5.72 -9.92 -14.67
CA ARG A 116 4.74 -11.01 -14.53
C ARG A 116 3.29 -10.57 -14.72
N GLY A 117 3.01 -9.27 -14.66
CA GLY A 117 1.68 -8.72 -14.87
C GLY A 117 0.82 -8.63 -13.60
N PHE A 118 -0.34 -7.98 -13.75
CA PHE A 118 -1.18 -7.52 -12.64
C PHE A 118 -1.70 -8.62 -11.72
N GLY A 119 -2.24 -9.71 -12.28
CA GLY A 119 -2.87 -10.77 -11.47
C GLY A 119 -1.90 -11.46 -10.51
N ILE A 120 -0.64 -11.67 -10.93
CA ILE A 120 0.40 -12.26 -10.08
C ILE A 120 0.78 -11.28 -8.96
N THR A 121 0.92 -9.99 -9.28
CA THR A 121 1.23 -8.96 -8.29
C THR A 121 0.15 -8.84 -7.22
N VAL A 122 -1.12 -8.75 -7.62
CA VAL A 122 -2.26 -8.72 -6.69
C VAL A 122 -2.28 -9.96 -5.82
N GLY A 123 -2.09 -11.14 -6.42
CA GLY A 123 -2.07 -12.41 -5.69
C GLY A 123 -0.96 -12.46 -4.63
N CYS A 124 0.24 -12.02 -4.97
CA CYS A 124 1.36 -11.96 -4.03
C CYS A 124 1.12 -10.96 -2.89
N HIS A 125 0.55 -9.79 -3.19
CA HIS A 125 0.24 -8.78 -2.18
C HIS A 125 -0.85 -9.27 -1.22
N ALA A 126 -1.99 -9.69 -1.76
CA ALA A 126 -3.10 -10.20 -0.93
C ALA A 126 -2.68 -11.43 -0.10
N PHE A 127 -1.81 -12.30 -0.64
CA PHE A 127 -1.27 -13.41 0.12
C PHE A 127 -0.37 -12.95 1.27
N TYR A 128 0.50 -11.96 1.04
CA TYR A 128 1.31 -11.36 2.11
C TYR A 128 0.40 -10.79 3.21
N ASP A 129 -0.66 -10.06 2.86
CA ASP A 129 -1.59 -9.47 3.83
C ASP A 129 -2.34 -10.54 4.62
N LEU A 130 -2.72 -11.64 3.97
CA LEU A 130 -3.35 -12.77 4.66
C LEU A 130 -2.39 -13.40 5.67
N VAL A 131 -1.12 -13.62 5.31
CA VAL A 131 -0.13 -14.19 6.22
C VAL A 131 0.20 -13.22 7.35
N ALA A 132 0.51 -11.96 7.04
CA ALA A 132 0.85 -10.96 8.05
C ALA A 132 -0.33 -10.65 8.99
N GLY A 133 -1.52 -10.46 8.43
CA GLY A 133 -2.72 -10.06 9.17
C GLY A 133 -3.43 -11.20 9.91
N VAL A 134 -3.41 -12.44 9.38
CA VAL A 134 -4.06 -13.58 10.05
C VAL A 134 -3.11 -14.35 10.95
N VAL A 135 -1.83 -14.50 10.55
CA VAL A 135 -0.87 -15.36 11.29
C VAL A 135 -0.15 -14.57 12.38
N MET A 136 0.19 -13.30 12.17
CA MET A 136 1.00 -12.52 13.13
C MET A 136 0.18 -11.67 14.12
N GLN A 137 -1.14 -11.57 13.95
CA GLN A 137 -2.05 -10.93 14.91
C GLN A 137 -2.86 -11.95 15.73
N ALA A 138 -2.42 -13.21 15.79
CA ALA A 138 -3.02 -14.18 16.70
C ALA A 138 -2.96 -13.60 18.13
N PRO A 139 -4.09 -13.54 18.86
CA PRO A 139 -4.13 -12.90 20.16
C PRO A 139 -3.07 -13.53 21.06
N HIS A 140 -2.20 -12.70 21.63
CA HIS A 140 -1.54 -13.05 22.87
C HIS A 140 -2.65 -13.19 23.92
N ALA A 141 -3.25 -14.37 23.98
CA ALA A 141 -4.10 -14.79 25.09
C ALA A 141 -3.17 -14.97 26.30
N GLY A 142 -2.99 -13.89 27.04
CA GLY A 142 -2.46 -13.86 28.40
C GLY A 142 -3.59 -13.56 29.36
#